data_AF-A0A1Q6WM55-F1
#
_entry.id   AF-A0A1Q6WM55-F1
#
_cell.length_a   1.000
_cell.length_b   1.000
_cell.length_c   1.000
_cell.angle_alpha   90.00
_cell.angle_beta   90.00
_cell.angle_gamma   90.00
#
_symmetry.space_group_name_H-M   'P 1'
#
loop_
_entity.id
_entity.type
_entity.pdbx_description
1 polymer ?
#
loop_
_entity_poly.entity_id
_entity_poly.type
_entity_poly.pdbx_seq_one_letter_code
_entity_poly.pdbx_strand_id
1 'polypeptide(L)'
;MIQRLLAGAALLALYSGAAQLDPLVARSLGRLNAPVTVYEMSDFQCPYCRAFALTTLPLLERDYAAAEAAMCAARQSRFWPMHDLLFRHQDGWAKLADPRPMLLALGDSAGADHARLAACLRAHATAAEVQADAERARRAGAVSTPTFYIEGGLLEGNAPVEVFRSVLDSIYRSKTATPGPPGPPGSR
;
A
#
# COMPACT_ATOMS: atom_id res chain seq x y z
N MET A 1 -37.00 -69.77 -6.00
CA MET A 1 -37.85 -68.97 -5.09
C MET A 1 -37.02 -67.83 -4.56
N ILE A 2 -37.61 -66.64 -4.62
CA ILE A 2 -37.06 -65.32 -4.31
C ILE A 2 -36.83 -65.18 -2.79
N GLN A 3 -35.73 -64.54 -2.36
CA GLN A 3 -35.77 -63.58 -1.25
C GLN A 3 -34.49 -62.71 -1.25
N ARG A 4 -34.71 -61.40 -1.40
CA ARG A 4 -33.76 -60.29 -1.21
C ARG A 4 -33.49 -60.07 0.28
N LEU A 5 -32.31 -59.57 0.65
CA LEU A 5 -32.01 -58.72 1.83
C LEU A 5 -30.58 -58.15 1.61
N LEU A 6 -30.43 -56.96 1.03
CA LEU A 6 -30.21 -55.66 1.73
C LEU A 6 -28.98 -55.70 2.66
N ALA A 7 -27.82 -55.22 2.20
CA ALA A 7 -27.35 -53.84 2.30
C ALA A 7 -26.90 -53.46 3.72
N GLY A 8 -25.58 -53.31 3.90
CA GLY A 8 -24.96 -52.85 5.13
C GLY A 8 -23.57 -52.28 4.90
N ALA A 9 -23.34 -51.58 3.80
CA ALA A 9 -22.20 -50.68 3.70
C ALA A 9 -22.51 -49.48 4.59
N ALA A 10 -21.99 -49.50 5.82
CA ALA A 10 -21.87 -48.31 6.63
C ALA A 10 -20.88 -47.37 5.92
N LEU A 11 -21.40 -46.62 4.96
CA LEU A 11 -20.80 -45.38 4.50
C LEU A 11 -20.74 -44.46 5.72
N LEU A 12 -19.60 -44.51 6.43
CA LEU A 12 -19.09 -43.34 7.12
C LEU A 12 -18.96 -42.26 6.04
N ALA A 13 -20.04 -41.53 5.83
CA ALA A 13 -20.00 -40.28 5.10
C ALA A 13 -18.99 -39.43 5.84
N LEU A 14 -17.80 -39.32 5.24
CA LEU A 14 -16.88 -38.25 5.51
C LEU A 14 -17.71 -36.98 5.35
N TYR A 15 -18.16 -36.42 6.47
CA TYR A 15 -18.59 -35.05 6.56
C TYR A 15 -17.37 -34.26 6.14
N SER A 16 -17.27 -34.05 4.84
CA SER A 16 -16.36 -33.11 4.23
C SER A 16 -16.81 -31.79 4.84
N GLY A 17 -16.06 -31.32 5.83
CA GLY A 17 -16.13 -29.96 6.32
C GLY A 17 -15.73 -29.04 5.17
N ALA A 18 -16.62 -28.89 4.19
CA ALA A 18 -16.65 -27.71 3.37
C ALA A 18 -17.04 -26.60 4.35
N ALA A 19 -16.02 -25.87 4.83
CA ALA A 19 -16.22 -24.59 5.45
C ALA A 19 -17.27 -23.84 4.64
N GLN A 20 -18.45 -23.57 5.23
CA GLN A 20 -19.39 -22.63 4.64
C GLN A 20 -18.57 -21.38 4.35
N LEU A 21 -18.40 -21.04 3.06
CA LEU A 21 -17.80 -19.78 2.67
C LEU A 21 -18.57 -18.70 3.40
N ASP A 22 -17.88 -17.93 4.25
CA ASP A 22 -18.47 -16.85 5.03
C ASP A 22 -19.30 -15.97 4.06
N PRO A 23 -20.62 -15.81 4.29
CA PRO A 23 -21.50 -15.04 3.40
C PRO A 23 -21.01 -13.62 3.14
N LEU A 24 -20.14 -13.09 3.99
CA LEU A 24 -19.53 -11.77 3.82
C LEU A 24 -18.47 -11.75 2.72
N VAL A 25 -17.81 -12.88 2.40
CA VAL A 25 -16.73 -12.96 1.41
C VAL A 25 -17.20 -12.48 0.03
N ALA A 26 -18.43 -12.82 -0.36
CA ALA A 26 -19.00 -12.42 -1.66
C ALA A 26 -19.16 -10.90 -1.82
N ARG A 27 -19.18 -10.15 -0.70
CA ARG A 27 -19.33 -8.69 -0.65
C ARG A 27 -18.18 -7.99 0.09
N SER A 28 -17.03 -8.67 0.22
CA SER A 28 -15.84 -8.13 0.85
C SER A 28 -14.88 -7.57 -0.20
N LEU A 29 -14.26 -6.44 0.12
CA LEU A 29 -13.16 -5.85 -0.64
C LEU A 29 -11.85 -6.02 0.14
N GLY A 30 -10.74 -6.23 -0.57
CA GLY A 30 -9.41 -6.41 0.03
C GLY A 30 -9.08 -7.85 0.43
N ARG A 31 -8.03 -8.01 1.26
CA ARG A 31 -7.55 -9.33 1.72
C ARG A 31 -8.33 -9.79 2.95
N LEU A 32 -8.70 -11.07 3.01
CA LEU A 32 -9.44 -11.67 4.14
C LEU A 32 -8.70 -11.59 5.48
N ASN A 33 -7.37 -11.45 5.46
CA ASN A 33 -6.52 -11.32 6.65
C ASN A 33 -5.97 -9.90 6.82
N ALA A 34 -6.65 -8.88 6.28
CA ALA A 34 -6.25 -7.49 6.49
C ALA A 34 -6.21 -7.17 8.00
N PRO A 35 -5.19 -6.43 8.48
CA PRO A 35 -5.05 -6.11 9.90
C PRO A 35 -6.16 -5.19 10.43
N VAL A 36 -6.88 -4.52 9.52
CA VAL A 36 -8.03 -3.67 9.81
C VAL A 36 -9.19 -4.12 8.94
N THR A 37 -10.35 -4.35 9.55
CA THR A 37 -11.60 -4.68 8.87
C THR A 37 -12.62 -3.56 9.08
N VAL A 38 -13.28 -3.12 8.02
CA VAL A 38 -14.36 -2.13 8.06
C VAL A 38 -15.66 -2.81 7.65
N TYR A 39 -16.69 -2.72 8.50
CA TYR A 39 -18.03 -3.20 8.18
C TYR A 39 -18.91 -2.03 7.74
N GLU A 40 -19.35 -2.05 6.48
CA GLU A 40 -20.36 -1.12 5.99
C GLU A 40 -21.76 -1.74 6.15
N MET A 41 -22.63 -1.05 6.91
CA MET A 41 -24.07 -1.29 6.85
C MET A 41 -24.68 -0.23 5.94
N SER A 42 -25.36 -0.64 4.89
CA SER A 42 -25.81 0.25 3.81
C SER A 42 -27.25 -0.07 3.42
N ASP A 43 -28.00 0.96 3.04
CA ASP A 43 -29.37 0.88 2.53
C ASP A 43 -29.43 1.63 1.19
N PHE A 44 -29.96 0.98 0.15
CA PHE A 44 -30.00 1.53 -1.21
C PHE A 44 -30.91 2.75 -1.37
N GLN A 45 -31.77 3.04 -0.40
CA GLN A 45 -32.62 4.23 -0.37
C GLN A 45 -32.01 5.37 0.45
N CYS A 46 -30.92 5.12 1.18
CA CYS A 46 -30.28 6.12 2.03
C CYS A 46 -29.40 7.09 1.22
N PRO A 47 -29.69 8.41 1.22
CA PRO A 47 -28.90 9.39 0.47
C PRO A 47 -27.46 9.55 1.00
N TYR A 48 -27.23 9.30 2.30
CA TYR A 48 -25.88 9.32 2.88
C TYR A 48 -25.05 8.11 2.45
N CYS A 49 -25.66 6.92 2.39
CA CYS A 49 -25.02 5.71 1.84
C CYS A 49 -24.64 5.93 0.36
N ARG A 50 -25.52 6.54 -0.43
CA ARG A 50 -25.20 6.96 -1.80
C ARG A 50 -24.01 7.91 -1.85
N ALA A 51 -23.95 8.91 -0.97
CA ALA A 51 -22.83 9.85 -0.93
C ALA A 51 -21.50 9.14 -0.58
N PHE A 52 -21.50 8.25 0.41
CA PHE A 52 -20.33 7.45 0.76
C PHE A 52 -19.87 6.57 -0.42
N ALA A 53 -20.77 5.80 -1.02
CA ALA A 53 -20.47 4.89 -2.11
C ALA A 53 -19.95 5.60 -3.38
N LEU A 54 -20.44 6.80 -3.66
CA LEU A 54 -20.06 7.55 -4.88
C LEU A 54 -18.93 8.55 -4.67
N THR A 55 -18.58 8.87 -3.41
CA THR A 55 -17.55 9.88 -3.12
C THR A 55 -16.47 9.32 -2.21
N THR A 56 -16.79 8.90 -0.99
CA THR A 56 -15.80 8.50 0.01
C THR A 56 -15.11 7.17 -0.33
N LEU A 57 -15.85 6.12 -0.66
CA LEU A 57 -15.27 4.81 -0.93
C LEU A 57 -14.27 4.83 -2.10
N PRO A 58 -14.57 5.47 -3.26
CA PRO A 58 -13.58 5.59 -4.34
C PRO A 58 -12.31 6.34 -3.92
N LEU A 59 -12.42 7.37 -3.06
CA LEU A 59 -11.25 8.08 -2.55
C LEU A 59 -10.39 7.13 -1.69
N LEU A 60 -11.02 6.35 -0.80
CA LEU A 60 -10.31 5.37 0.02
C LEU A 60 -9.61 4.30 -0.82
N GLU A 61 -10.25 3.76 -1.86
CA GLU A 61 -9.61 2.79 -2.76
C GLU A 61 -8.44 3.41 -3.53
N ARG A 62 -8.65 4.63 -4.06
CA ARG A 62 -7.65 5.36 -4.83
C ARG A 62 -6.41 5.68 -4.00
N ASP A 63 -6.59 6.10 -2.75
CA ASP A 63 -5.50 6.57 -1.89
C ASP A 63 -4.43 5.49 -1.68
N TYR A 64 -4.81 4.21 -1.74
CA TYR A 64 -3.86 3.08 -1.67
C TYR A 64 -3.42 2.54 -3.04
N ALA A 65 -4.25 2.65 -4.08
CA ALA A 65 -3.99 2.02 -5.37
C ALA A 65 -2.68 2.47 -6.05
N ALA A 66 -2.36 3.77 -6.02
CA ALA A 66 -1.14 4.28 -6.65
C ALA A 66 0.13 3.83 -5.91
N ALA A 67 0.11 3.81 -4.58
CA ALA A 67 1.21 3.33 -3.76
C ALA A 67 1.44 1.82 -3.96
N GLU A 68 0.36 1.03 -4.01
CA GLU A 68 0.45 -0.40 -4.34
C GLU A 68 0.97 -0.62 -5.76
N ALA A 69 0.59 0.20 -6.74
CA ALA A 69 1.10 0.09 -8.10
C ALA A 69 2.62 0.34 -8.17
N ALA A 70 3.11 1.35 -7.45
CA ALA A 70 4.55 1.60 -7.32
C ALA A 70 5.29 0.42 -6.67
N MET A 71 4.76 -0.13 -5.58
CA MET A 71 5.37 -1.26 -4.87
C MET A 71 5.30 -2.58 -5.67
N CYS A 72 4.19 -2.84 -6.36
CA CYS A 72 4.08 -3.97 -7.28
C CYS A 72 5.06 -3.85 -8.46
N ALA A 73 5.29 -2.64 -8.99
CA ALA A 73 6.35 -2.38 -9.96
C ALA A 73 7.76 -2.54 -9.34
N ALA A 74 7.95 -2.21 -8.06
CA ALA A 74 9.20 -2.41 -7.34
C ALA A 74 9.61 -3.89 -7.29
N ARG A 75 8.66 -4.80 -7.09
CA ARG A 75 8.89 -6.27 -7.17
C ARG A 75 9.34 -6.76 -8.55
N GLN A 76 9.30 -5.88 -9.55
CA GLN A 76 9.80 -6.11 -10.91
C GLN A 76 11.00 -5.22 -11.25
N SER A 77 11.63 -4.59 -10.26
CA SER A 77 12.72 -3.63 -10.42
C SER A 77 12.33 -2.39 -11.26
N ARG A 78 11.04 -2.06 -11.32
CA ARG A 78 10.48 -0.92 -12.07
C ARG A 78 9.92 0.19 -11.18
N PHE A 79 10.37 0.28 -9.92
CA PHE A 79 9.88 1.31 -9.00
C PHE A 79 10.07 2.73 -9.54
N TRP A 80 11.30 3.12 -9.89
CA TRP A 80 11.59 4.49 -10.32
C TRP A 80 10.89 4.90 -11.63
N PRO A 81 10.89 4.08 -12.70
CA PRO A 81 10.10 4.39 -13.88
C PRO A 81 8.60 4.54 -13.59
N MET A 82 8.04 3.67 -12.74
CA MET A 82 6.63 3.75 -12.33
C MET A 82 6.36 4.99 -11.48
N HIS A 83 7.21 5.30 -10.51
CA HIS A 83 7.15 6.49 -9.67
C HIS A 83 7.09 7.77 -10.52
N ASP A 84 7.99 7.90 -11.48
CA ASP A 84 8.06 9.09 -12.33
C ASP A 84 6.81 9.24 -13.19
N LEU A 85 6.29 8.12 -13.72
CA LEU A 85 5.05 8.11 -14.50
C LEU A 85 3.82 8.42 -13.65
N LEU A 86 3.76 7.90 -12.42
CA LEU A 86 2.69 8.22 -11.47
C LEU A 86 2.65 9.73 -11.19
N PHE A 87 3.77 10.36 -10.84
CA PHE A 87 3.77 11.80 -10.60
C PHE A 87 3.54 12.62 -11.87
N ARG A 88 4.14 12.24 -13.00
CA ARG A 88 3.96 12.94 -14.29
C ARG A 88 2.50 12.94 -14.76
N HIS A 89 1.77 11.87 -14.48
CA HIS A 89 0.38 11.71 -14.91
C HIS A 89 -0.64 11.85 -13.77
N GLN A 90 -0.23 12.41 -12.62
CA GLN A 90 -1.06 12.52 -11.41
C GLN A 90 -2.40 13.21 -11.67
N ASP A 91 -2.40 14.30 -12.43
CA ASP A 91 -3.62 15.03 -12.78
C ASP A 91 -4.65 14.19 -13.54
N GLY A 92 -4.20 13.14 -14.23
CA GLY A 92 -5.04 12.22 -14.99
C GLY A 92 -5.63 11.12 -14.12
N TRP A 93 -4.82 10.43 -13.32
CA TRP A 93 -5.32 9.28 -12.54
C TRP A 93 -5.91 9.66 -11.18
N ALA A 94 -5.44 10.73 -10.53
CA ALA A 94 -5.85 11.04 -9.15
C ALA A 94 -7.32 11.48 -9.02
N LYS A 95 -7.96 11.81 -10.14
CA LYS A 95 -9.36 12.25 -10.21
C LYS A 95 -10.30 11.13 -10.67
N LEU A 96 -9.77 9.97 -11.06
CA LEU A 96 -10.56 8.83 -11.50
C LEU A 96 -11.19 8.13 -10.29
N ALA A 97 -12.45 7.71 -10.45
CA ALA A 97 -13.11 6.85 -9.48
C ALA A 97 -12.43 5.48 -9.38
N ASP A 98 -11.97 4.94 -10.52
CA ASP A 98 -11.09 3.77 -10.56
C ASP A 98 -9.83 4.10 -11.37
N PRO A 99 -8.68 4.32 -10.71
CA PRO A 99 -7.43 4.58 -11.41
C PRO A 99 -6.77 3.31 -11.97
N ARG A 100 -7.19 2.10 -11.58
CA ARG A 100 -6.47 0.84 -11.86
C ARG A 100 -6.15 0.63 -13.35
N PRO A 101 -7.07 0.86 -14.31
CA PRO A 101 -6.74 0.71 -15.73
C PRO A 101 -5.60 1.62 -16.17
N MET A 102 -5.60 2.87 -15.70
CA MET A 102 -4.53 3.83 -16.00
C MET A 102 -3.23 3.46 -15.30
N LEU A 103 -3.27 3.01 -14.04
CA LEU A 103 -2.09 2.54 -13.31
C LEU A 103 -1.42 1.34 -14.00
N LEU A 104 -2.20 0.42 -14.59
CA LEU A 104 -1.68 -0.69 -15.38
C LEU A 104 -0.98 -0.20 -16.65
N ALA A 105 -1.60 0.73 -17.39
CA ALA A 105 -0.99 1.31 -18.59
C ALA A 105 0.31 2.10 -18.28
N LEU A 106 0.35 2.79 -17.14
CA LEU A 106 1.58 3.42 -16.65
C LEU A 106 2.63 2.37 -16.28
N GLY A 107 2.21 1.24 -15.70
CA GLY A 107 3.09 0.10 -15.42
C GLY A 107 3.68 -0.52 -16.69
N ASP A 108 2.88 -0.68 -17.75
CA ASP A 108 3.35 -1.14 -19.06
C ASP A 108 4.41 -0.17 -19.62
N SER A 109 4.15 1.14 -19.51
CA SER A 109 5.09 2.20 -19.91
C SER A 109 6.35 2.23 -19.05
N ALA A 110 6.25 1.83 -17.79
CA ALA A 110 7.38 1.67 -16.86
C ALA A 110 8.23 0.42 -17.18
N GLY A 111 7.80 -0.42 -18.12
CA GLY A 111 8.45 -1.69 -18.47
C GLY A 111 8.20 -2.80 -17.44
N ALA A 112 7.10 -2.73 -16.69
CA ALA A 112 6.63 -3.82 -15.85
C ALA A 112 5.88 -4.86 -16.71
N ASP A 113 5.91 -6.12 -16.30
CA ASP A 113 5.06 -7.14 -16.89
C ASP A 113 3.60 -6.91 -16.48
N HIS A 114 2.74 -6.72 -17.47
CA HIS A 114 1.32 -6.40 -17.31
C HIS A 114 0.59 -7.42 -16.42
N ALA A 115 0.76 -8.71 -16.72
CA ALA A 115 0.03 -9.78 -16.04
C ALA A 115 0.44 -9.90 -14.57
N ARG A 116 1.75 -9.80 -14.28
CA ARG A 116 2.30 -9.81 -12.92
C ARG A 116 1.87 -8.57 -12.14
N LEU A 117 1.87 -7.40 -12.78
CA LEU A 117 1.40 -6.16 -12.15
C LEU A 117 -0.09 -6.24 -11.81
N ALA A 118 -0.92 -6.66 -12.76
CA ALA A 118 -2.36 -6.83 -12.57
C ALA A 118 -2.69 -7.85 -11.48
N ALA A 119 -1.99 -8.99 -11.45
CA ALA A 119 -2.16 -9.98 -10.39
C ALA A 119 -1.76 -9.42 -9.01
N CYS A 120 -0.65 -8.69 -8.93
CA CYS A 120 -0.18 -8.07 -7.69
C CYS A 120 -1.17 -7.04 -7.14
N LEU A 121 -1.66 -6.14 -8.01
CA LEU A 121 -2.65 -5.13 -7.67
C LEU A 121 -3.99 -5.74 -7.24
N ARG A 122 -4.51 -6.70 -8.00
CA ARG A 122 -5.78 -7.38 -7.66
C ARG A 122 -5.70 -8.12 -6.33
N ALA A 123 -4.53 -8.68 -5.99
CA ALA A 123 -4.33 -9.38 -4.73
C ALA A 123 -4.03 -8.44 -3.55
N HIS A 124 -3.95 -7.12 -3.78
CA HIS A 124 -3.46 -6.15 -2.79
C HIS A 124 -2.16 -6.61 -2.12
N ALA A 125 -1.24 -7.17 -2.94
CA ALA A 125 -0.16 -7.97 -2.42
C ALA A 125 0.90 -7.13 -1.68
N THR A 126 0.91 -5.82 -1.88
CA THR A 126 1.83 -4.84 -1.26
C THR A 126 1.16 -3.94 -0.23
N ALA A 127 -0.15 -4.08 0.02
CA ALA A 127 -0.88 -3.25 0.97
C ALA A 127 -0.25 -3.20 2.37
N ALA A 128 0.22 -4.35 2.88
CA ALA A 128 0.90 -4.41 4.19
C ALA A 128 2.23 -3.62 4.21
N GLU A 129 2.98 -3.63 3.10
CA GLU A 129 4.24 -2.89 2.98
C GLU A 129 3.96 -1.39 2.96
N VAL A 130 2.98 -0.95 2.15
CA VAL A 130 2.52 0.45 2.06
C VAL A 130 2.04 0.95 3.43
N GLN A 131 1.25 0.16 4.15
CA GLN A 131 0.80 0.50 5.50
C GLN A 131 1.98 0.63 6.47
N ALA A 132 2.93 -0.30 6.42
CA ALA A 132 4.12 -0.26 7.27
C ALA A 132 5.01 0.96 6.96
N ASP A 133 5.12 1.38 5.70
CA ASP A 133 5.82 2.62 5.31
C ASP A 133 5.13 3.87 5.87
N ALA A 134 3.80 3.96 5.72
CA ALA A 134 3.03 5.06 6.27
C ALA A 134 3.17 5.16 7.81
N GLU A 135 3.16 4.03 8.50
CA GLU A 135 3.41 3.99 9.94
C GLU A 135 4.84 4.36 10.33
N ARG A 136 5.85 3.92 9.55
CA ARG A 136 7.25 4.34 9.75
C ARG A 136 7.37 5.85 9.66
N ALA A 137 6.77 6.47 8.64
CA ALA A 137 6.76 7.92 8.47
C ALA A 137 6.10 8.62 9.67
N ARG A 138 4.92 8.14 10.10
CA ARG A 138 4.22 8.70 11.27
C ARG A 138 5.02 8.57 12.57
N ARG A 139 5.65 7.41 12.82
CA ARG A 139 6.50 7.19 14.01
C ARG A 139 7.76 8.06 13.98
N ALA A 140 8.26 8.40 12.79
CA ALA A 140 9.36 9.34 12.62
C ALA A 140 8.94 10.81 12.82
N GLY A 141 7.65 11.10 13.03
CA GLY A 141 7.12 12.44 13.27
C GLY A 141 6.50 13.12 12.05
N ALA A 142 6.44 12.46 10.88
CA ALA A 142 5.82 13.06 9.71
C ALA A 142 4.29 13.18 9.88
N VAL A 143 3.77 14.41 9.74
CA VAL A 143 2.33 14.73 9.81
C VAL A 143 1.77 15.25 8.49
N SER A 144 2.62 15.53 7.51
CA SER A 144 2.25 16.01 6.18
C SER A 144 3.22 15.53 5.10
N THR A 145 2.84 15.71 3.83
CA THR A 145 3.68 15.38 2.67
C THR A 145 3.99 16.61 1.81
N PRO A 146 5.18 16.71 1.19
CA PRO A 146 6.33 15.84 1.44
C PRO A 146 6.99 16.17 2.79
N THR A 147 7.57 15.17 3.45
CA THR A 147 8.44 15.33 4.62
C THR A 147 9.66 14.46 4.40
N PHE A 148 10.84 14.99 4.69
CA PHE A 148 12.12 14.33 4.48
C PHE A 148 12.78 14.07 5.82
N TYR A 149 13.15 12.83 6.08
CA TYR A 149 14.00 12.48 7.21
C TYR A 149 15.46 12.52 6.78
N ILE A 150 16.26 13.37 7.42
CA ILE A 150 17.68 13.54 7.10
C ILE A 150 18.48 13.53 8.41
N GLU A 151 19.18 12.42 8.67
CA GLU A 151 20.06 12.22 9.85
C GLU A 151 19.42 12.59 11.21
N GLY A 152 18.20 12.14 11.46
CA GLY A 152 17.50 12.41 12.73
C GLY A 152 16.68 13.70 12.73
N GLY A 153 16.84 14.57 11.73
CA GLY A 153 16.02 15.75 11.52
C GLY A 153 14.88 15.51 10.52
N LEU A 154 13.84 16.35 10.61
CA LEU A 154 12.77 16.44 9.62
C LEU A 154 12.87 17.76 8.86
N LEU A 155 12.72 17.68 7.54
CA LEU A 155 12.49 18.83 6.66
C LEU A 155 11.09 18.68 6.06
N GLU A 156 10.18 19.59 6.43
CA GLU A 156 8.78 19.55 6.00
C GLU A 156 8.54 20.38 4.74
N GLY A 157 7.61 19.92 3.92
CA GLY A 157 7.14 20.63 2.74
C GLY A 157 8.10 20.55 1.54
N ASN A 158 7.64 21.11 0.42
CA ASN A 158 8.43 21.21 -0.81
C ASN A 158 9.44 22.38 -0.69
N ALA A 159 10.44 22.21 0.16
CA ALA A 159 11.46 23.22 0.40
C ALA A 159 12.27 23.51 -0.89
N PRO A 160 12.72 24.76 -1.12
CA PRO A 160 13.60 25.09 -2.24
C PRO A 160 14.89 24.25 -2.23
N VAL A 161 15.45 24.00 -3.41
CA VAL A 161 16.68 23.18 -3.57
C VAL A 161 17.86 23.75 -2.77
N GLU A 162 17.88 25.06 -2.54
CA GLU A 162 18.88 25.75 -1.72
C GLU A 162 18.83 25.30 -0.25
N VAL A 163 17.62 25.07 0.29
CA VAL A 163 17.43 24.56 1.65
C VAL A 163 17.94 23.13 1.74
N PHE A 164 17.62 22.28 0.76
CA PHE A 164 18.15 20.92 0.68
C PHE A 164 19.66 20.89 0.64
N ARG A 165 20.29 21.68 -0.24
CA ARG A 165 21.75 21.77 -0.34
C ARG A 165 22.37 22.20 0.98
N SER A 166 21.82 23.23 1.62
CA SER A 166 22.32 23.71 2.91
C SER A 166 22.31 22.62 4.00
N VAL A 167 21.19 21.90 4.13
CA VAL A 167 21.04 20.81 5.10
C VAL A 167 22.01 19.66 4.81
N LEU A 168 22.06 19.21 3.55
CA LEU A 168 22.93 18.10 3.12
C LEU A 168 24.41 18.46 3.27
N ASP A 169 24.82 19.65 2.87
CA ASP A 169 26.20 20.12 2.99
C ASP A 169 26.62 20.26 4.46
N SER A 170 25.71 20.72 5.32
CA SER A 170 25.96 20.80 6.76
C SER A 170 26.21 19.42 7.37
N ILE A 171 25.35 18.45 7.06
CA ILE A 171 25.48 17.06 7.49
C ILE A 171 26.75 16.43 6.96
N TYR A 172 27.04 16.62 5.66
CA TYR A 172 28.23 16.10 5.02
C TYR A 172 29.49 16.62 5.73
N ARG A 173 29.60 17.94 5.93
CA ARG A 173 30.72 18.54 6.68
C ARG A 173 30.86 17.98 8.09
N SER A 174 29.75 17.81 8.81
CA SER A 174 29.78 17.24 10.16
C SER A 174 30.25 15.78 10.17
N LYS A 175 29.91 15.00 9.15
CA LYS A 175 30.30 13.59 9.05
C LYS A 175 31.74 13.39 8.57
N THR A 176 32.27 14.32 7.78
CA THR A 176 33.62 14.21 7.18
C THR A 176 34.68 15.02 7.91
N ALA A 177 34.33 15.81 8.92
CA ALA A 177 35.31 16.50 9.74
C ALA A 177 36.15 15.48 10.53
N THR A 178 37.47 15.49 10.34
CA THR A 178 38.41 14.71 11.14
C THR A 178 38.27 15.12 12.61
N PRO A 179 38.19 14.18 13.57
CA PRO A 179 38.22 14.52 14.99
C PRO A 179 39.44 15.40 15.27
N GLY A 180 39.22 16.56 15.89
CA GLY A 180 40.33 17.42 16.31
C GLY A 180 41.27 16.66 17.26
N PRO A 181 42.56 17.04 17.33
CA PRO A 181 43.48 16.41 18.28
C PRO A 181 42.93 16.52 19.71
N PRO A 182 43.14 15.51 20.57
CA PRO A 182 42.70 15.58 21.95
C PRO A 182 43.25 16.85 22.61
N GLY A 183 42.38 17.58 23.29
CA GLY A 183 42.76 18.81 24.00
C GLY A 183 43.85 18.53 25.04
N PRO A 184 44.67 19.54 25.39
CA PRO A 184 45.72 19.37 26.39
C PRO A 184 45.12 18.91 27.73
N PRO A 185 45.78 17.99 28.46
CA PRO A 185 45.30 17.58 29.77
C PRO A 185 45.20 18.80 30.67
N GLY A 186 44.01 19.05 31.22
CA GLY A 186 43.75 20.18 32.11
C GLY A 186 44.66 20.13 33.33
N SER A 187 45.43 21.18 33.55
CA SER A 187 46.25 21.37 34.75
C SER A 187 45.34 21.56 35.95
N ARG A 188 45.30 20.57 36.84
CA ARG A 188 44.82 20.69 38.22
C ARG A 188 45.91 21.26 39.11
#